data_AF-R7QCJ8-F1
#
_entry.id   AF-R7QCJ8-F1
#
_cell.length_a   1.000
_cell.length_b   1.000
_cell.length_c   1.000
_cell.angle_alpha   90.00
_cell.angle_beta   90.00
_cell.angle_gamma   90.00
#
_symmetry.space_group_name_H-M   'P 1'
#
loop_
_entity.id
_entity.type
_entity.pdbx_description
1 polymer ?
#
loop_
_entity_poly.entity_id
_entity_poly.type
_entity_poly.pdbx_seq_one_letter_code
_entity_poly.pdbx_strand_id
1 'polypeptide(L)'
;MNLVFRELHASQPLDSTLRFASAAAETLPDVTAQYDVSAVPTFLFFGKARLVRRRSGADAAALSADVEWLQRADEAALRAAACEMVARLGEITVLMKGTPDNPRCGFSRQVVELLRGEGVVFRHVDILADEEMRASMKKHADWATYPMVFAHGKLVGGLDILREVKENGTLIEELSKGEGGKAELRPPEKEEAGAKEVEGEAEGKTDGEDELTGRLKELTRRAAVMVFMKGEPDAPRCGFSRRIVGLLREEGVAFESFDILQDPEVRAGMKVFSDWPTFPQVYANGTFVGGLDVVTELRQAGELRGELGIGAL
;
A
#
# COMPACT_ATOMS: atom_id res chain seq x y z
N MET A 1 30.40 -24.71 0.77
CA MET A 1 29.64 -25.29 -0.37
C MET A 1 29.19 -26.69 0.05
N ASN A 2 27.89 -27.00 -0.03
CA ASN A 2 27.34 -28.31 0.38
C ASN A 2 27.80 -29.42 -0.60
N LEU A 3 28.13 -30.61 -0.11
CA LEU A 3 28.58 -31.77 -0.91
C LEU A 3 27.61 -32.11 -2.05
N VAL A 4 26.30 -32.05 -1.77
CA VAL A 4 25.23 -32.34 -2.75
C VAL A 4 25.26 -31.33 -3.91
N PHE A 5 25.52 -30.06 -3.63
CA PHE A 5 25.58 -29.01 -4.66
C PHE A 5 26.79 -29.19 -5.59
N ARG A 6 27.91 -29.69 -5.04
CA ARG A 6 29.12 -29.98 -5.81
C ARG A 6 28.94 -31.18 -6.73
N GLU A 7 28.29 -32.24 -6.25
CA GLU A 7 27.99 -33.42 -7.05
C GLU A 7 26.99 -33.10 -8.17
N LEU A 8 25.94 -32.34 -7.88
CA LEU A 8 24.97 -31.91 -8.88
C LEU A 8 25.59 -31.03 -9.96
N HIS A 9 26.50 -30.13 -9.61
CA HIS A 9 27.25 -29.36 -10.60
C HIS A 9 28.13 -30.28 -11.46
N ALA A 10 28.80 -31.26 -10.86
CA ALA A 10 29.69 -32.18 -11.56
C ALA A 10 28.95 -33.16 -12.48
N SER A 11 27.68 -33.46 -12.21
CA SER A 11 26.86 -34.37 -13.02
C SER A 11 26.19 -33.69 -14.21
N GLN A 12 26.43 -32.39 -14.46
CA GLN A 12 25.79 -31.68 -15.56
C GLN A 12 26.47 -31.92 -16.91
N PRO A 13 25.71 -32.03 -18.01
CA PRO A 13 26.25 -32.01 -19.35
C PRO A 13 27.08 -30.75 -19.62
N LEU A 14 28.16 -30.88 -20.39
CA LEU A 14 29.08 -29.78 -20.72
C LEU A 14 28.42 -28.63 -21.51
N ASP A 15 27.32 -28.90 -22.19
CA ASP A 15 26.51 -27.96 -22.98
C ASP A 15 25.35 -27.35 -22.19
N SER A 16 25.25 -27.62 -20.89
CA SER A 16 24.20 -27.06 -20.04
C SER A 16 24.30 -25.54 -19.92
N THR A 17 23.18 -24.85 -20.12
CA THR A 17 23.05 -23.41 -19.86
C THR A 17 22.86 -23.10 -18.37
N LEU A 18 22.72 -24.14 -17.53
CA LEU A 18 22.47 -24.01 -16.11
C LEU A 18 23.75 -23.55 -15.38
N ARG A 19 23.63 -22.47 -14.62
CA ARG A 19 24.72 -21.91 -13.81
C ARG A 19 24.46 -22.15 -12.33
N PHE A 20 25.51 -22.52 -11.61
CA PHE A 20 25.47 -22.75 -10.17
C PHE A 20 26.28 -21.68 -9.46
N ALA A 21 25.72 -21.11 -8.40
CA ALA A 21 26.40 -20.16 -7.52
C ALA A 21 26.15 -20.55 -6.07
N SER A 22 27.13 -20.30 -5.20
CA SER A 22 27.00 -20.50 -3.76
C SER A 22 27.59 -19.31 -3.02
N ALA A 23 26.90 -18.85 -1.99
CA ALA A 23 27.37 -17.81 -1.09
C ALA A 23 27.07 -18.19 0.37
N ALA A 24 27.80 -17.58 1.29
CA ALA A 24 27.54 -17.69 2.71
C ALA A 24 26.38 -16.76 3.07
N ALA A 25 25.30 -17.31 3.65
CA ALA A 25 24.09 -16.54 3.97
C ALA A 25 24.39 -15.35 4.90
N GLU A 26 25.30 -15.54 5.85
CA GLU A 26 25.76 -14.51 6.80
C GLU A 26 26.47 -13.32 6.14
N THR A 27 26.94 -13.47 4.90
CA THR A 27 27.62 -12.39 4.16
C THR A 27 26.70 -11.58 3.26
N LEU A 28 25.42 -11.98 3.12
CA LEU A 28 24.45 -11.38 2.21
C LEU A 28 23.09 -11.13 2.91
N PRO A 29 23.04 -10.24 3.92
CA PRO A 29 21.82 -10.02 4.71
C PRO A 29 20.64 -9.59 3.84
N ASP A 30 20.87 -8.71 2.86
CA ASP A 30 19.82 -8.24 1.96
C ASP A 30 19.22 -9.37 1.11
N VAL A 31 20.06 -10.28 0.62
CA VAL A 31 19.63 -11.45 -0.17
C VAL A 31 18.88 -12.45 0.70
N THR A 32 19.35 -12.67 1.93
CA THR A 32 18.66 -13.57 2.87
C THR A 32 17.30 -13.03 3.28
N ALA A 33 17.16 -11.72 3.48
CA ALA A 33 15.88 -11.09 3.78
C ALA A 33 14.96 -11.10 2.56
N GLN A 34 15.47 -10.70 1.39
CA GLN A 34 14.71 -10.62 0.13
C GLN A 34 14.07 -11.95 -0.27
N TYR A 35 14.76 -13.07 -0.03
CA TYR A 35 14.30 -14.40 -0.39
C TYR A 35 13.87 -15.26 0.81
N ASP A 36 13.67 -14.62 1.98
CA ASP A 36 13.18 -15.23 3.21
C ASP A 36 14.00 -16.46 3.66
N VAL A 37 15.33 -16.40 3.51
CA VAL A 37 16.26 -17.48 3.85
C VAL A 37 16.41 -17.58 5.37
N SER A 38 15.60 -18.42 5.99
CA SER A 38 15.57 -18.66 7.45
C SER A 38 16.35 -19.89 7.91
N ALA A 39 16.82 -20.73 6.98
CA ALA A 39 17.60 -21.93 7.28
C ALA A 39 18.69 -22.17 6.23
N VAL A 40 19.81 -22.75 6.65
CA VAL A 40 20.94 -23.10 5.77
C VAL A 40 21.13 -24.63 5.82
N PRO A 41 21.22 -25.32 4.67
CA PRO A 41 21.22 -24.78 3.31
C PRO A 41 19.81 -24.40 2.82
N THR A 42 19.71 -23.32 2.04
CA THR A 42 18.55 -22.99 1.20
C THR A 42 19.02 -22.85 -0.24
N PHE A 43 18.27 -23.45 -1.16
CA PHE A 43 18.53 -23.41 -2.59
C PHE A 43 17.48 -22.52 -3.27
N LEU A 44 17.97 -21.57 -4.08
CA LEU A 44 17.16 -20.64 -4.85
C LEU A 44 17.36 -20.96 -6.33
N PHE A 45 16.26 -21.11 -7.06
CA PHE A 45 16.28 -21.46 -8.49
C PHE A 45 15.75 -20.28 -9.29
N PHE A 46 16.54 -19.82 -10.26
CA PHE A 46 16.20 -18.66 -11.08
C PHE A 46 16.03 -19.05 -12.56
N GLY A 47 14.96 -18.57 -13.18
CA GLY A 47 14.73 -18.64 -14.62
C GLY A 47 14.61 -17.24 -15.22
N LYS A 48 15.41 -16.91 -16.23
CA LYS A 48 15.50 -15.55 -16.82
C LYS A 48 15.53 -14.43 -15.76
N ALA A 49 16.38 -14.58 -14.75
CA ALA A 49 16.54 -13.67 -13.60
C ALA A 49 15.36 -13.56 -12.62
N ARG A 50 14.33 -14.41 -12.72
CA ARG A 50 13.21 -14.47 -11.76
C ARG A 50 13.32 -15.70 -10.88
N LEU A 51 12.99 -15.58 -9.60
CA LEU A 51 12.91 -16.73 -8.70
C LEU A 51 11.72 -17.61 -9.11
N VAL A 52 11.98 -18.87 -9.42
CA VAL A 52 10.97 -19.84 -9.90
C VAL A 52 10.76 -21.01 -8.95
N ARG A 53 11.77 -21.35 -8.12
CA ARG A 53 11.63 -22.27 -6.98
C ARG A 53 12.52 -21.84 -5.81
N ARG A 54 12.10 -22.19 -4.59
CA ARG A 54 12.91 -22.13 -3.37
C ARG A 54 12.79 -23.47 -2.66
N ARG A 55 13.90 -23.96 -2.11
CA ARG A 55 13.94 -25.18 -1.29
C ARG A 55 14.78 -24.93 -0.05
N SER A 56 14.20 -25.18 1.12
CA SER A 56 14.93 -25.18 2.39
C SER A 56 15.33 -26.61 2.76
N GLY A 57 16.53 -26.77 3.34
CA GLY A 57 17.02 -28.05 3.85
C GLY A 57 17.85 -28.86 2.86
N ALA A 58 18.41 -29.96 3.35
CA ALA A 58 19.38 -30.80 2.66
C ALA A 58 18.76 -32.06 2.01
N ASP A 59 17.63 -31.91 1.32
CA ASP A 59 17.02 -33.01 0.55
C ASP A 59 17.64 -33.09 -0.86
N ALA A 60 18.55 -34.05 -1.04
CA ALA A 60 19.27 -34.25 -2.30
C ALA A 60 18.37 -34.73 -3.44
N ALA A 61 17.38 -35.58 -3.17
CA ALA A 61 16.50 -36.13 -4.19
C ALA A 61 15.58 -35.03 -4.75
N ALA A 62 15.00 -34.23 -3.86
CA ALA A 62 14.12 -33.15 -4.26
C ALA A 62 14.89 -31.98 -4.94
N LEU A 63 16.12 -31.70 -4.49
CA LEU A 63 17.01 -30.77 -5.16
C LEU A 63 17.35 -31.23 -6.59
N SER A 64 17.64 -32.51 -6.78
CA SER A 64 17.91 -33.08 -8.11
C SER A 64 16.70 -32.95 -9.04
N ALA A 65 15.50 -33.23 -8.54
CA ALA A 65 14.26 -33.09 -9.30
C ALA A 65 13.98 -31.64 -9.72
N ASP A 66 14.27 -30.65 -8.86
CA ASP A 66 14.10 -29.24 -9.21
C ASP A 66 15.11 -28.76 -10.25
N VAL A 67 16.36 -29.23 -10.17
CA VAL A 67 17.39 -28.97 -11.19
C VAL A 67 16.95 -29.53 -12.54
N GLU A 68 16.52 -30.78 -12.56
CA GLU A 68 16.01 -31.45 -13.76
C GLU A 68 14.79 -30.75 -14.36
N TRP A 69 13.87 -30.29 -13.51
CA TRP A 69 12.72 -29.51 -13.94
C TRP A 69 13.15 -28.19 -14.57
N LEU A 70 14.08 -27.46 -13.95
CA LEU A 70 14.55 -26.16 -14.43
C LEU A 70 15.22 -26.26 -15.81
N GLN A 71 15.88 -27.38 -16.10
CA GLN A 71 16.50 -27.65 -17.40
C GLN A 71 15.50 -27.88 -18.52
N ARG A 72 14.33 -28.45 -18.20
CA ARG A 72 13.30 -28.81 -19.19
C ARG A 72 12.19 -27.76 -19.28
N ALA A 73 12.10 -26.83 -18.33
CA ALA A 73 11.06 -25.83 -18.26
C ALA A 73 11.14 -24.83 -19.43
N ASP A 74 10.01 -24.68 -20.13
CA ASP A 74 9.85 -23.63 -21.14
C ASP A 74 9.46 -22.29 -20.50
N GLU A 75 9.35 -21.23 -21.31
CA GLU A 75 9.05 -19.89 -20.82
C GLU A 75 7.68 -19.79 -20.10
N ALA A 76 6.69 -20.55 -20.56
CA ALA A 76 5.38 -20.58 -19.93
C ALA A 76 5.44 -21.24 -18.55
N ALA A 77 6.14 -22.37 -18.43
CA ALA A 77 6.34 -23.08 -17.17
C ALA A 77 7.15 -22.25 -16.16
N LEU A 78 8.21 -21.56 -16.61
CA LEU A 78 8.99 -20.65 -15.77
C LEU A 78 8.13 -19.49 -15.26
N ARG A 79 7.31 -18.90 -16.12
CA ARG A 79 6.38 -17.82 -15.74
C ARG A 79 5.34 -18.32 -14.74
N ALA A 80 4.73 -19.48 -14.98
CA ALA A 80 3.73 -20.07 -14.09
C ALA A 80 4.33 -20.39 -12.71
N ALA A 81 5.53 -20.97 -12.65
CA ALA A 81 6.22 -21.26 -11.39
C ALA A 81 6.59 -19.98 -10.61
N ALA A 82 7.06 -18.94 -11.30
CA ALA A 82 7.29 -17.64 -10.66
C ALA A 82 5.97 -17.05 -10.08
N CYS A 83 4.86 -17.14 -10.81
CA CYS A 83 3.55 -16.71 -10.33
C CYS A 83 3.08 -17.53 -9.11
N GLU A 84 3.29 -18.86 -9.13
CA GLU A 84 2.98 -19.73 -8.01
C GLU A 84 3.85 -19.45 -6.78
N MET A 85 5.13 -19.11 -6.97
CA MET A 85 6.00 -18.66 -5.88
C MET A 85 5.49 -17.37 -5.24
N VAL A 86 5.08 -16.39 -6.06
CA VAL A 86 4.47 -15.16 -5.57
C VAL A 86 3.17 -15.46 -4.81
N ALA A 87 2.39 -16.47 -5.24
CA ALA A 87 1.19 -16.92 -4.54
C ALA A 87 1.50 -17.69 -3.23
N ARG A 88 2.61 -18.44 -3.16
CA ARG A 88 3.05 -19.23 -2.00
C ARG A 88 3.82 -18.44 -0.93
N LEU A 89 4.22 -17.19 -1.21
CA LEU A 89 4.72 -16.23 -0.21
C LEU A 89 3.62 -15.75 0.77
N GLY A 90 2.45 -16.39 0.74
CA GLY A 90 1.25 -16.10 1.52
C GLY A 90 1.29 -16.56 2.98
N GLU A 91 2.16 -15.93 3.77
CA GLU A 91 1.78 -15.48 5.11
C GLU A 91 1.71 -13.97 4.99
N ILE A 92 0.50 -13.44 5.21
CA ILE A 92 0.06 -12.03 5.13
C ILE A 92 1.16 -11.05 4.65
N THR A 93 1.01 -10.48 3.45
CA THR A 93 1.97 -9.53 2.87
C THR A 93 1.36 -8.14 2.80
N VAL A 94 2.09 -7.14 3.26
CA VAL A 94 1.68 -5.73 3.23
C VAL A 94 2.54 -4.96 2.23
N LEU A 95 1.93 -4.48 1.15
CA LEU A 95 2.54 -3.47 0.28
C LEU A 95 2.32 -2.11 0.93
N MET A 96 3.39 -1.46 1.38
CA MET A 96 3.30 -0.23 2.16
C MET A 96 4.34 0.81 1.71
N LYS A 97 4.11 2.08 2.09
CA LYS A 97 5.09 3.15 1.90
C LYS A 97 6.07 3.13 3.09
N GLY A 98 7.33 2.79 2.87
CA GLY A 98 8.33 2.59 3.92
C GLY A 98 8.39 1.15 4.46
N THR A 99 8.97 0.97 5.65
CA THR A 99 9.11 -0.33 6.31
C THR A 99 8.25 -0.40 7.59
N PRO A 100 7.98 -1.59 8.16
CA PRO A 100 7.22 -1.73 9.40
C PRO A 100 7.83 -0.98 10.60
N ASP A 101 9.16 -0.86 10.63
CA ASP A 101 9.86 -0.14 11.69
C ASP A 101 10.03 1.36 11.38
N ASN A 102 9.91 1.74 10.11
CA ASN A 102 10.00 3.11 9.65
C ASN A 102 8.96 3.42 8.55
N PRO A 103 7.66 3.45 8.89
CA PRO A 103 6.60 3.70 7.91
C PRO A 103 6.67 5.16 7.45
N ARG A 104 6.60 5.36 6.12
CA ARG A 104 6.70 6.69 5.47
C ARG A 104 5.32 7.30 5.16
N CYS A 105 4.26 6.71 5.70
CA CYS A 105 2.89 7.16 5.51
C CYS A 105 2.02 6.75 6.71
N GLY A 106 1.14 7.64 7.19
CA GLY A 106 0.25 7.37 8.34
C GLY A 106 -0.63 6.13 8.14
N PHE A 107 -1.17 5.90 6.94
CA PHE A 107 -1.95 4.69 6.66
C PHE A 107 -1.11 3.41 6.74
N SER A 108 0.15 3.48 6.30
CA SER A 108 1.10 2.36 6.39
C SER A 108 1.47 2.06 7.84
N ARG A 109 1.66 3.10 8.66
CA ARG A 109 1.87 2.98 10.11
C ARG A 109 0.68 2.30 10.78
N GLN A 110 -0.53 2.75 10.49
CA GLN A 110 -1.75 2.23 11.12
C GLN A 110 -2.05 0.78 10.75
N VAL A 111 -1.75 0.33 9.51
CA VAL A 111 -1.86 -1.10 9.16
C VAL A 111 -0.84 -1.93 9.96
N VAL A 112 0.39 -1.45 10.09
CA VAL A 112 1.44 -2.14 10.88
C VAL A 112 1.02 -2.25 12.35
N GLU A 113 0.54 -1.17 12.95
CA GLU A 113 0.06 -1.14 14.34
C GLU A 113 -1.15 -2.06 14.54
N LEU A 114 -2.10 -2.04 13.61
CA LEU A 114 -3.28 -2.87 13.66
C LEU A 114 -2.91 -4.36 13.60
N LEU A 115 -2.05 -4.76 12.66
CA LEU A 115 -1.63 -6.16 12.52
C LEU A 115 -0.77 -6.60 13.72
N ARG A 116 0.20 -5.79 14.16
CA ARG A 116 1.03 -6.09 15.35
C ARG A 116 0.18 -6.18 16.62
N GLY A 117 -0.79 -5.29 16.79
CA GLY A 117 -1.70 -5.27 17.94
C GLY A 117 -2.56 -6.53 18.06
N GLU A 118 -2.85 -7.17 16.94
CA GLU A 118 -3.61 -8.43 16.86
C GLU A 118 -2.68 -9.67 16.84
N GLY A 119 -1.36 -9.47 17.04
CA GLY A 119 -0.37 -10.55 17.04
C GLY A 119 -0.12 -11.16 15.66
N VAL A 120 -0.52 -10.48 14.59
CA VAL A 120 -0.37 -10.96 13.21
C VAL A 120 1.05 -10.73 12.73
N VAL A 121 1.70 -11.83 12.32
CA VAL A 121 3.01 -11.78 11.64
C VAL A 121 2.78 -11.58 10.15
N PHE A 122 3.48 -10.62 9.55
CA PHE A 122 3.34 -10.28 8.15
C PHE A 122 4.68 -9.95 7.49
N ARG A 123 4.77 -10.22 6.18
CA ARG A 123 5.85 -9.74 5.32
C ARG A 123 5.50 -8.35 4.78
N HIS A 124 6.51 -7.58 4.37
CA HIS A 124 6.28 -6.27 3.78
C HIS A 124 7.04 -6.08 2.47
N VAL A 125 6.52 -5.19 1.63
CA VAL A 125 7.19 -4.67 0.44
C VAL A 125 7.09 -3.15 0.47
N ASP A 126 8.24 -2.47 0.46
CA ASP A 126 8.29 -1.02 0.35
C ASP A 126 8.10 -0.60 -1.11
N ILE A 127 6.92 -0.09 -1.43
CA ILE A 127 6.56 0.36 -2.79
C ILE A 127 7.21 1.69 -3.18
N LEU A 128 7.91 2.37 -2.26
CA LEU A 128 8.70 3.55 -2.59
C LEU A 128 10.06 3.19 -3.19
N ALA A 129 10.53 1.95 -3.01
CA ALA A 129 11.80 1.48 -3.56
C ALA A 129 11.70 1.15 -5.07
N ASP A 130 10.49 0.97 -5.60
CA ASP A 130 10.24 0.60 -6.99
C ASP A 130 8.98 1.29 -7.55
N GLU A 131 9.19 2.33 -8.36
CA GLU A 131 8.13 3.15 -8.95
C GLU A 131 7.31 2.39 -10.03
N GLU A 132 7.95 1.44 -10.73
CA GLU A 132 7.29 0.61 -11.73
C GLU A 132 6.34 -0.39 -11.05
N MET A 133 6.81 -1.04 -9.97
CA MET A 133 5.97 -1.90 -9.13
C MET A 133 4.80 -1.10 -8.53
N ARG A 134 5.05 0.11 -8.03
CA ARG A 134 4.02 0.99 -7.46
C ARG A 134 2.89 1.27 -8.44
N ALA A 135 3.22 1.55 -9.71
CA ALA A 135 2.24 1.82 -10.75
C ALA A 135 1.53 0.54 -11.25
N SER A 136 2.27 -0.56 -11.37
CA SER A 136 1.77 -1.84 -11.87
C SER A 136 0.80 -2.50 -10.89
N MET A 137 1.13 -2.51 -9.60
CA MET A 137 0.33 -3.19 -8.57
C MET A 137 -1.06 -2.58 -8.39
N LYS A 138 -1.21 -1.26 -8.51
CA LYS A 138 -2.53 -0.60 -8.49
C LYS A 138 -3.45 -1.08 -9.61
N LYS A 139 -2.89 -1.24 -10.81
CA LYS A 139 -3.61 -1.72 -12.00
C LYS A 139 -3.93 -3.21 -11.90
N HIS A 140 -2.98 -4.01 -11.43
CA HIS A 140 -3.13 -5.46 -11.37
C HIS A 140 -4.08 -5.91 -10.25
N ALA A 141 -4.06 -5.22 -9.12
CA ALA A 141 -4.90 -5.52 -7.96
C ALA A 141 -6.29 -4.87 -8.03
N ASP A 142 -6.58 -4.08 -9.06
CA ASP A 142 -7.79 -3.23 -9.17
C ASP A 142 -8.03 -2.40 -7.90
N TRP A 143 -6.97 -1.76 -7.40
CA TRP A 143 -6.98 -1.10 -6.10
C TRP A 143 -6.25 0.25 -6.12
N ALA A 144 -6.89 1.28 -5.57
CA ALA A 144 -6.48 2.66 -5.80
C ALA A 144 -5.32 3.16 -4.90
N THR A 145 -5.17 2.60 -3.70
CA THR A 145 -4.34 3.20 -2.62
C THR A 145 -3.40 2.20 -1.95
N TYR A 146 -2.35 2.73 -1.30
CA TYR A 146 -1.49 1.95 -0.40
C TYR A 146 -1.74 2.43 1.04
N PRO A 147 -1.63 1.54 2.05
CA PRO A 147 -1.15 0.17 1.98
C PRO A 147 -2.18 -0.84 1.44
N MET A 148 -1.70 -1.91 0.81
CA MET A 148 -2.50 -3.07 0.39
C MET A 148 -2.07 -4.30 1.18
N VAL A 149 -3.04 -4.99 1.79
CA VAL A 149 -2.80 -6.20 2.56
C VAL A 149 -3.29 -7.40 1.75
N PHE A 150 -2.40 -8.37 1.57
CA PHE A 150 -2.68 -9.62 0.90
C PHE A 150 -2.60 -10.76 1.90
N ALA A 151 -3.52 -11.71 1.85
CA ALA A 151 -3.44 -12.96 2.59
C ALA A 151 -3.56 -14.12 1.62
N HIS A 152 -2.66 -15.11 1.75
CA HIS A 152 -2.61 -16.26 0.84
C HIS A 152 -2.60 -15.88 -0.66
N GLY A 153 -1.91 -14.78 -0.99
CA GLY A 153 -1.81 -14.27 -2.37
C GLY A 153 -3.05 -13.54 -2.90
N LYS A 154 -4.11 -13.39 -2.09
CA LYS A 154 -5.33 -12.66 -2.43
C LYS A 154 -5.37 -11.31 -1.73
N LEU A 155 -5.84 -10.27 -2.41
CA LEU A 155 -6.01 -8.95 -1.80
C LEU A 155 -7.12 -9.03 -0.76
N VAL A 156 -6.79 -8.67 0.48
CA VAL A 156 -7.76 -8.54 1.57
C VAL A 156 -8.34 -7.14 1.61
N GLY A 157 -7.50 -6.13 1.42
CA GLY A 157 -7.92 -4.74 1.37
C GLY A 157 -6.85 -3.76 1.84
N GLY A 158 -7.23 -2.48 1.94
CA GLY A 158 -6.44 -1.45 2.60
C GLY A 158 -6.85 -1.24 4.05
N LEU A 159 -6.35 -0.16 4.67
CA LEU A 159 -6.62 0.13 6.08
C LEU A 159 -8.13 0.19 6.42
N ASP A 160 -8.95 0.80 5.56
CA ASP A 160 -10.38 0.99 5.84
C ASP A 160 -11.11 -0.35 6.02
N ILE A 161 -10.84 -1.31 5.12
CA ILE A 161 -11.38 -2.67 5.23
C ILE A 161 -10.86 -3.37 6.47
N LEU A 162 -9.54 -3.28 6.76
CA LEU A 162 -8.98 -3.93 7.94
C LEU A 162 -9.59 -3.38 9.25
N ARG A 163 -9.91 -2.08 9.31
CA ARG A 163 -10.59 -1.48 10.45
C ARG A 163 -12.01 -1.99 10.59
N GLU A 164 -12.77 -2.02 9.50
CA GLU A 164 -14.15 -2.54 9.50
C GLU A 164 -14.19 -4.01 9.94
N VAL A 165 -13.33 -4.84 9.37
CA VAL A 165 -13.23 -6.26 9.71
C VAL A 165 -12.77 -6.46 11.16
N LYS A 166 -11.89 -5.59 11.68
CA LYS A 166 -11.49 -5.58 13.10
C LYS A 166 -12.64 -5.19 14.02
N GLU A 167 -13.41 -4.16 13.68
CA GLU A 167 -14.60 -3.74 14.43
C GLU A 167 -15.65 -4.85 14.48
N ASN A 168 -15.76 -5.64 13.42
CA ASN A 168 -16.63 -6.81 13.34
C ASN A 168 -16.03 -8.07 14.02
N GLY A 169 -14.79 -8.00 14.52
CA GLY A 169 -14.12 -9.10 15.21
C GLY A 169 -13.67 -10.27 14.33
N THR A 170 -13.73 -10.14 13.00
CA THR A 170 -13.44 -11.23 12.05
C THR A 170 -12.06 -11.13 11.41
N LEU A 171 -11.22 -10.17 11.83
CA LEU A 171 -9.95 -9.87 11.17
C LEU A 171 -9.01 -11.07 11.02
N ILE A 172 -8.81 -11.82 12.11
CA ILE A 172 -7.95 -13.00 12.07
C ILE A 172 -8.53 -14.07 11.14
N GLU A 173 -9.84 -14.23 11.12
CA GLU A 173 -10.53 -15.20 10.27
C GLU A 173 -10.41 -14.85 8.78
N GLU A 174 -10.64 -13.59 8.42
CA GLU A 174 -10.50 -13.07 7.05
C GLU A 174 -9.06 -13.16 6.53
N LEU A 175 -8.10 -12.79 7.38
CA LEU A 175 -6.67 -12.93 7.08
C LEU A 175 -6.23 -14.40 7.00
N SER A 176 -6.90 -15.32 7.70
CA SER A 176 -6.60 -16.77 7.66
C SER A 176 -7.24 -17.48 6.47
N LYS A 177 -8.32 -16.94 5.89
CA LYS A 177 -8.98 -17.50 4.70
C LYS A 177 -8.42 -16.92 3.40
N GLY A 178 -7.84 -15.70 3.46
CA GLY A 178 -7.51 -14.94 2.25
C GLY A 178 -8.75 -14.53 1.46
N GLU A 179 -9.93 -14.57 2.07
CA GLU A 179 -11.20 -14.21 1.46
C GLU A 179 -11.61 -12.80 1.87
N GLY A 180 -10.72 -11.80 1.73
CA GLY A 180 -11.17 -10.42 1.86
C GLY A 180 -12.24 -10.16 0.80
N GLY A 181 -13.46 -9.95 1.29
CA GLY A 181 -14.63 -9.87 0.44
C GLY A 181 -14.40 -8.93 -0.74
N LYS A 182 -14.80 -9.40 -1.92
CA LYS A 182 -15.58 -8.51 -2.79
C LYS A 182 -16.85 -8.17 -2.02
N ALA A 183 -16.77 -7.30 -1.02
CA ALA A 183 -17.92 -6.53 -0.63
C ALA A 183 -18.23 -5.72 -1.88
N GLU A 184 -19.30 -6.11 -2.59
CA GLU A 184 -19.90 -5.28 -3.61
C GLU A 184 -19.93 -3.86 -3.05
N LEU A 185 -19.11 -2.99 -3.63
CA LEU A 185 -19.25 -1.57 -3.50
C LEU A 185 -20.60 -1.28 -4.16
N ARG A 186 -21.70 -1.43 -3.41
CA ARG A 186 -22.98 -0.87 -3.82
C ARG A 186 -22.70 0.63 -3.81
N PRO A 187 -22.68 1.32 -4.97
CA PRO A 187 -22.61 2.77 -4.94
C PRO A 187 -23.77 3.27 -4.08
N PRO A 188 -23.56 4.31 -3.23
CA PRO A 188 -24.70 4.97 -2.62
C PRO A 188 -25.65 5.38 -3.75
N GLU A 189 -26.91 5.02 -3.58
CA GLU A 189 -27.99 5.04 -4.56
C GLU A 189 -27.90 6.26 -5.50
N LYS A 190 -27.89 5.98 -6.81
CA LYS A 190 -28.25 6.97 -7.82
C LYS A 190 -29.71 7.32 -7.58
N GLU A 191 -30.00 8.50 -7.05
CA GLU A 191 -31.28 9.13 -7.34
C GLU A 191 -31.29 9.48 -8.83
N GLU A 192 -32.18 8.80 -9.54
CA GLU A 192 -32.46 9.04 -10.95
C GLU A 192 -33.02 10.45 -11.14
N ALA A 193 -32.33 11.24 -11.97
CA ALA A 193 -32.96 12.30 -12.73
C ALA A 193 -32.44 12.26 -14.18
N GLY A 194 -33.19 11.53 -15.01
CA GLY A 194 -33.58 11.94 -16.36
C GLY A 194 -32.50 12.35 -17.37
N ALA A 195 -32.16 11.40 -18.23
CA ALA A 195 -32.14 11.50 -19.69
C ALA A 195 -31.35 12.64 -20.38
N LYS A 196 -30.25 12.31 -21.05
CA LYS A 196 -30.25 11.93 -22.49
C LYS A 196 -28.83 11.63 -22.96
N GLU A 197 -28.70 10.52 -23.68
CA GLU A 197 -27.55 10.19 -24.50
C GLU A 197 -27.50 11.14 -25.71
N VAL A 198 -26.31 11.68 -25.98
CA VAL A 198 -25.93 12.16 -27.31
C VAL A 198 -24.51 11.64 -27.58
N GLU A 199 -24.42 10.72 -28.53
CA GLU A 199 -23.18 10.33 -29.19
C GLU A 199 -22.63 11.52 -29.97
N GLY A 200 -21.33 11.80 -29.82
CA GLY A 200 -20.62 12.84 -30.56
C GLY A 200 -19.12 12.69 -30.38
N GLU A 201 -18.43 12.61 -31.50
CA GLU A 201 -16.99 12.38 -31.65
C GLU A 201 -16.12 13.54 -31.14
N ALA A 202 -14.92 13.16 -30.65
CA ALA A 202 -13.62 13.85 -30.68
C ALA A 202 -13.42 15.33 -30.23
N GLU A 203 -12.28 15.52 -29.55
CA GLU A 203 -11.49 16.75 -29.31
C GLU A 203 -11.73 17.56 -28.00
N GLY A 204 -10.61 17.82 -27.28
CA GLY A 204 -10.48 18.93 -26.33
C GLY A 204 -10.60 18.63 -24.83
N LYS A 205 -9.67 17.88 -24.24
CA LYS A 205 -9.56 17.72 -22.76
C LYS A 205 -8.20 18.23 -22.26
N THR A 206 -8.07 19.55 -22.09
CA THR A 206 -6.92 20.16 -21.40
C THR A 206 -7.27 21.40 -20.57
N ASP A 207 -8.37 22.13 -20.86
CA ASP A 207 -8.61 23.42 -20.19
C ASP A 207 -9.28 23.32 -18.80
N GLY A 208 -10.19 22.38 -18.57
CA GLY A 208 -10.98 22.32 -17.31
C GLY A 208 -10.25 21.71 -16.10
N GLU A 209 -9.32 20.78 -16.32
CA GLU A 209 -8.57 20.13 -15.23
C GLU A 209 -7.51 21.07 -14.63
N ASP A 210 -6.92 21.92 -15.46
CA ASP A 210 -5.95 22.94 -15.04
C ASP A 210 -6.62 24.10 -14.28
N GLU A 211 -7.82 24.51 -14.69
CA GLU A 211 -8.61 25.55 -13.99
C GLU A 211 -9.02 25.10 -12.59
N LEU A 212 -9.56 23.89 -12.45
CA LEU A 212 -9.92 23.32 -11.15
C LEU A 212 -8.69 23.16 -10.25
N THR A 213 -7.58 22.64 -10.78
CA THR A 213 -6.33 22.51 -10.02
C THR A 213 -5.82 23.86 -9.53
N GLY A 214 -5.95 24.92 -10.34
CA GLY A 214 -5.65 26.29 -9.96
C GLY A 214 -6.51 26.77 -8.79
N ARG A 215 -7.83 26.57 -8.89
CA ARG A 215 -8.80 26.92 -7.84
C ARG A 215 -8.52 26.20 -6.53
N LEU A 216 -8.20 24.91 -6.56
CA LEU A 216 -7.85 24.14 -5.35
C LEU A 216 -6.60 24.68 -4.67
N LYS A 217 -5.55 24.99 -5.45
CA LYS A 217 -4.32 25.60 -4.92
C LYS A 217 -4.60 26.92 -4.23
N GLU A 218 -5.43 27.77 -4.82
CA GLU A 218 -5.83 29.04 -4.22
C GLU A 218 -6.58 28.83 -2.89
N LEU A 219 -7.57 27.92 -2.87
CA LEU A 219 -8.33 27.60 -1.66
C LEU A 219 -7.42 27.11 -0.53
N THR A 220 -6.44 26.25 -0.82
CA THR A 220 -5.50 25.74 0.21
C THR A 220 -4.57 26.80 0.79
N ARG A 221 -4.40 27.94 0.10
CA ARG A 221 -3.52 29.06 0.48
C ARG A 221 -4.26 30.26 1.05
N ARG A 222 -5.60 30.22 1.10
CA ARG A 222 -6.44 31.31 1.58
C ARG A 222 -6.12 31.73 3.02
N ALA A 223 -5.72 30.79 3.86
CA ALA A 223 -5.23 31.03 5.20
C ALA A 223 -3.97 30.21 5.49
N ALA A 224 -3.23 30.61 6.53
CA ALA A 224 -2.04 29.88 6.97
C ALA A 224 -2.36 28.43 7.35
N VAL A 225 -3.50 28.21 8.00
CA VAL A 225 -4.06 26.87 8.24
C VAL A 225 -5.46 26.81 7.65
N MET A 226 -5.66 25.90 6.69
CA MET A 226 -6.94 25.67 6.01
C MET A 226 -7.47 24.26 6.34
N VAL A 227 -8.75 24.17 6.68
CA VAL A 227 -9.42 22.91 7.02
C VAL A 227 -10.59 22.65 6.08
N PHE A 228 -10.47 21.63 5.25
CA PHE A 228 -11.59 21.16 4.43
C PHE A 228 -12.38 20.14 5.23
N MET A 229 -13.65 20.44 5.54
CA MET A 229 -14.45 19.66 6.49
C MET A 229 -15.92 19.61 6.09
N LYS A 230 -16.70 18.75 6.75
CA LYS A 230 -18.15 18.62 6.55
C LYS A 230 -18.88 19.53 7.53
N GLY A 231 -19.53 20.56 7.01
CA GLY A 231 -20.11 21.65 7.78
C GLY A 231 -19.07 22.68 8.23
N GLU A 232 -19.52 23.63 9.06
CA GLU A 232 -18.71 24.74 9.55
C GLU A 232 -18.10 24.44 10.93
N PRO A 233 -17.05 25.15 11.39
CA PRO A 233 -16.41 24.91 12.69
C PRO A 233 -17.36 25.02 13.87
N ASP A 234 -18.33 25.95 13.81
CA ASP A 234 -19.34 26.13 14.85
C ASP A 234 -20.55 25.18 14.69
N ALA A 235 -20.70 24.56 13.51
CA ALA A 235 -21.78 23.63 13.19
C ALA A 235 -21.29 22.42 12.39
N PRO A 236 -20.40 21.58 12.95
CA PRO A 236 -19.81 20.46 12.23
C PRO A 236 -20.84 19.35 11.99
N ARG A 237 -20.94 18.88 10.74
CA ARG A 237 -21.91 17.86 10.30
C ARG A 237 -21.35 16.44 10.32
N CYS A 238 -20.15 16.24 10.84
CA CYS A 238 -19.50 14.95 10.96
C CYS A 238 -18.67 14.88 12.25
N GLY A 239 -18.63 13.73 12.91
CA GLY A 239 -17.87 13.52 14.15
C GLY A 239 -16.37 13.78 13.98
N PHE A 240 -15.78 13.39 12.85
CA PHE A 240 -14.37 13.66 12.55
C PHE A 240 -14.09 15.15 12.35
N SER A 241 -15.02 15.86 11.67
CA SER A 241 -14.96 17.31 11.51
C SER A 241 -15.09 18.05 12.85
N ARG A 242 -15.92 17.55 13.77
CA ARG A 242 -16.00 18.08 15.14
C ARG A 242 -14.70 17.89 15.92
N ARG A 243 -14.09 16.71 15.81
CA ARG A 243 -12.84 16.38 16.51
C ARG A 243 -11.66 17.23 16.05
N ILE A 244 -11.49 17.43 14.73
CA ILE A 244 -10.37 18.24 14.22
C ILE A 244 -10.48 19.70 14.67
N VAL A 245 -11.70 20.25 14.65
CA VAL A 245 -11.97 21.61 15.11
C VAL A 245 -11.65 21.75 16.60
N GLY A 246 -12.09 20.79 17.41
CA GLY A 246 -11.76 20.76 18.85
C GLY A 246 -10.25 20.72 19.08
N LEU A 247 -9.55 19.83 18.40
CA LEU A 247 -8.10 19.68 18.50
C LEU A 247 -7.36 20.99 18.16
N LEU A 248 -7.68 21.62 17.03
CA LEU A 248 -7.02 22.86 16.62
C LEU A 248 -7.33 24.02 17.58
N ARG A 249 -8.56 24.10 18.12
CA ARG A 249 -8.94 25.10 19.12
C ARG A 249 -8.20 24.90 20.45
N GLU A 250 -8.06 23.65 20.90
CA GLU A 250 -7.30 23.31 22.11
C GLU A 250 -5.81 23.68 21.97
N GLU A 251 -5.24 23.49 20.78
CA GLU A 251 -3.87 23.89 20.46
C GLU A 251 -3.73 25.42 20.23
N GLY A 252 -4.81 26.19 20.31
CA GLY A 252 -4.78 27.64 20.08
C GLY A 252 -4.39 28.01 18.64
N VAL A 253 -4.66 27.13 17.69
CA VAL A 253 -4.37 27.34 16.27
C VAL A 253 -5.49 28.17 15.63
N ALA A 254 -5.13 29.29 15.02
CA ALA A 254 -6.04 30.02 14.15
C ALA A 254 -6.12 29.32 12.79
N PHE A 255 -7.34 29.02 12.32
CA PHE A 255 -7.57 28.36 11.03
C PHE A 255 -8.83 28.90 10.36
N GLU A 256 -8.86 28.83 9.02
CA GLU A 256 -10.09 28.97 8.24
C GLU A 256 -10.56 27.59 7.76
N SER A 257 -11.85 27.48 7.43
CA SER A 257 -12.47 26.24 6.97
C SER A 257 -13.20 26.40 5.65
N PHE A 258 -13.37 25.29 4.95
CA PHE A 258 -14.22 25.19 3.75
C PHE A 258 -15.18 24.00 3.90
N ASP A 259 -16.49 24.25 3.83
CA ASP A 259 -17.51 23.21 3.84
C ASP A 259 -17.59 22.50 2.47
N ILE A 260 -16.97 21.33 2.39
CA ILE A 260 -16.95 20.48 1.18
C ILE A 260 -18.32 19.93 0.80
N LEU A 261 -19.35 20.09 1.63
CA LEU A 261 -20.71 19.70 1.28
C LEU A 261 -21.40 20.71 0.35
N GLN A 262 -20.93 21.96 0.31
CA GLN A 262 -21.49 22.99 -0.58
C GLN A 262 -20.94 22.91 -2.00
N ASP A 263 -19.79 22.28 -2.19
CA ASP A 263 -19.10 22.22 -3.47
C ASP A 263 -18.62 20.78 -3.77
N PRO A 264 -19.41 20.00 -4.54
CA PRO A 264 -19.06 18.64 -4.93
C PRO A 264 -17.78 18.55 -5.78
N GLU A 265 -17.48 19.58 -6.56
CA GLU A 265 -16.32 19.63 -7.45
C GLU A 265 -15.04 19.80 -6.62
N VAL A 266 -15.02 20.75 -5.69
CA VAL A 266 -13.93 20.90 -4.72
C VAL A 266 -13.79 19.64 -3.88
N ARG A 267 -14.89 19.02 -3.44
CA ARG A 267 -14.86 17.77 -2.69
C ARG A 267 -14.18 16.62 -3.43
N ALA A 268 -14.51 16.44 -4.71
CA ALA A 268 -13.90 15.40 -5.53
C ALA A 268 -12.44 15.75 -5.86
N GLY A 269 -12.20 16.98 -6.28
CA GLY A 269 -10.88 17.50 -6.66
C GLY A 269 -9.88 17.45 -5.51
N MET A 270 -10.28 17.85 -4.30
CA MET A 270 -9.40 17.81 -3.11
C MET A 270 -8.87 16.42 -2.79
N LYS A 271 -9.67 15.35 -3.01
CA LYS A 271 -9.19 13.97 -2.79
C LYS A 271 -8.07 13.58 -3.75
N VAL A 272 -8.19 14.01 -5.00
CA VAL A 272 -7.18 13.76 -6.04
C VAL A 272 -5.96 14.65 -5.80
N PHE A 273 -6.19 15.93 -5.52
CA PHE A 273 -5.15 16.94 -5.29
C PHE A 273 -4.24 16.62 -4.08
N SER A 274 -4.82 16.05 -3.02
CA SER A 274 -4.09 15.63 -1.81
C SER A 274 -3.50 14.21 -1.86
N ASP A 275 -3.89 13.38 -2.85
CA ASP A 275 -3.75 11.91 -2.77
C ASP A 275 -4.32 11.35 -1.44
N TRP A 276 -5.42 11.93 -0.93
CA TRP A 276 -6.03 11.59 0.36
C TRP A 276 -7.56 11.36 0.26
N PRO A 277 -8.08 10.19 0.66
CA PRO A 277 -9.46 9.78 0.33
C PRO A 277 -10.55 10.41 1.21
N THR A 278 -10.21 10.90 2.41
CA THR A 278 -11.18 11.26 3.46
C THR A 278 -11.14 12.74 3.87
N PHE A 279 -12.16 13.19 4.60
CA PHE A 279 -12.24 14.49 5.24
C PHE A 279 -12.49 14.29 6.74
N PRO A 280 -11.99 15.17 7.64
CA PRO A 280 -11.38 16.46 7.34
C PRO A 280 -9.95 16.37 6.79
N GLN A 281 -9.54 17.36 5.98
CA GLN A 281 -8.17 17.53 5.49
C GLN A 281 -7.61 18.87 5.97
N VAL A 282 -6.39 18.86 6.49
CA VAL A 282 -5.70 20.06 7.02
C VAL A 282 -4.53 20.41 6.11
N TYR A 283 -4.43 21.70 5.81
CA TYR A 283 -3.37 22.30 5.02
C TYR A 283 -2.67 23.39 5.82
N ALA A 284 -1.35 23.47 5.69
CA ALA A 284 -0.52 24.54 6.22
C ALA A 284 0.20 25.24 5.07
N ASN A 285 -0.05 26.54 4.88
CA ASN A 285 0.55 27.36 3.82
C ASN A 285 0.41 26.73 2.41
N GLY A 286 -0.74 26.12 2.12
CA GLY A 286 -0.99 25.41 0.86
C GLY A 286 -0.37 24.03 0.74
N THR A 287 0.34 23.55 1.77
CA THR A 287 0.91 22.20 1.83
C THR A 287 -0.02 21.29 2.61
N PHE A 288 -0.29 20.10 2.08
CA PHE A 288 -1.14 19.12 2.75
C PHE A 288 -0.42 18.54 3.98
N VAL A 289 -1.07 18.62 5.14
CA VAL A 289 -0.55 18.11 6.41
C VAL A 289 -1.10 16.72 6.70
N GLY A 290 -2.42 16.54 6.57
CA GLY A 290 -3.05 15.27 6.86
C GLY A 290 -4.54 15.34 7.17
N GLY A 291 -5.13 14.18 7.45
CA GLY A 291 -6.46 14.07 8.04
C GLY A 291 -6.44 14.12 9.58
N LEU A 292 -7.59 13.85 10.21
CA LEU A 292 -7.71 13.89 11.68
C LEU A 292 -6.67 13.02 12.40
N ASP A 293 -6.47 11.78 11.95
CA ASP A 293 -5.60 10.84 12.63
C ASP A 293 -4.14 11.32 12.60
N VAL A 294 -3.68 11.78 11.44
CA VAL A 294 -2.31 12.33 11.27
C VAL A 294 -2.11 13.56 12.14
N VAL A 295 -3.08 14.48 12.17
CA VAL A 295 -2.99 15.69 13.01
C VAL A 295 -3.01 15.32 14.50
N THR A 296 -3.76 14.28 14.88
CA THR A 296 -3.76 13.76 16.25
C THR A 296 -2.43 13.14 16.63
N GLU A 297 -1.82 12.36 15.74
CA GLU A 297 -0.49 11.78 15.93
C GLU A 297 0.59 12.87 16.06
N LEU A 298 0.58 13.88 15.17
CA LEU A 298 1.49 15.03 15.24
C LEU A 298 1.36 15.80 16.55
N ARG A 299 0.13 15.93 17.08
CA ARG A 299 -0.10 16.56 18.38
C ARG A 299 0.53 15.74 19.50
N GLN A 300 0.32 14.43 19.50
CA GLN A 300 0.86 13.52 20.52
C GLN A 300 2.40 13.48 20.49
N ALA A 301 2.99 13.59 19.30
CA ALA A 301 4.45 13.70 19.12
C ALA A 301 5.01 15.09 19.50
N GLY A 302 4.16 16.10 19.72
CA GLY A 302 4.58 17.48 19.96
C GLY A 302 5.10 18.20 18.70
N GLU A 303 4.93 17.61 17.53
CA GLU A 303 5.44 18.12 16.24
C GLU A 303 4.42 19.01 15.51
N LEU A 304 3.14 18.96 15.90
CA LEU A 304 2.05 19.63 15.19
C LEU A 304 2.27 21.13 14.97
N ARG A 305 2.77 21.86 15.97
CA ARG A 305 3.00 23.31 15.85
C ARG A 305 4.05 23.63 14.79
N GLY A 306 5.11 22.83 14.74
CA GLY A 306 6.17 22.95 13.74
C GLY A 306 5.62 22.68 12.34
N GLU A 307 4.82 21.63 12.19
CA GLU A 307 4.23 21.26 10.90
C GLU A 307 3.20 22.28 10.40
N LEU A 308 2.42 22.88 11.30
CA LEU A 308 1.50 23.96 10.96
C LEU A 308 2.19 25.31 10.74
N GLY A 309 3.50 25.41 10.95
CA GLY A 309 4.27 26.64 10.80
C GLY A 309 3.89 27.72 11.82
N ILE A 310 3.45 27.32 13.01
CA ILE A 310 3.00 28.22 14.08
C ILE A 310 4.13 28.34 15.11
N GLY A 311 4.57 29.57 15.39
CA GLY A 311 5.60 29.84 16.39
C GLY A 311 5.20 29.33 17.79
N ALA A 312 6.21 28.95 18.60
CA ALA A 312 5.99 28.63 20.00
C ALA A 312 5.41 29.85 20.74
N LEU A 313 4.38 29.61 21.57
CA LEU A 313 3.85 30.59 22.53
C LEU A 313 4.81 30.73 23.72
#